data_AF-A0A3G9INQ9-F1
#
_entry.id   AF-A0A3G9INQ9-F1
#
_cell.length_a   1.000
_cell.length_b   1.000
_cell.length_c   1.000
_cell.angle_alpha   90.00
_cell.angle_beta   90.00
_cell.angle_gamma   90.00
#
_symmetry.space_group_name_H-M   'P 1'
#
loop_
_entity.id
_entity.type
_entity.pdbx_description
1 polymer ?
#
loop_
_entity_poly.entity_id
_entity_poly.type
_entity_poly.pdbx_seq_one_letter_code
_entity_poly.pdbx_strand_id
1 'polypeptide(L)' 'MYAFILSMWVAKKIIEGKVRSYSPKFISPEEADLVLATPQL' A
#
# COMPACT_ATOMS: atom_id res chain seq x y z
N MET A 1 8.64 0.03 6.10
CA MET A 1 7.28 -0.57 6.03
C MET A 1 6.67 -0.45 4.64
N TYR A 2 6.86 0.68 3.96
CA TYR A 2 6.42 0.92 2.59
C TYR A 2 6.71 -0.21 1.60
N ALA A 3 7.98 -0.61 1.44
CA ALA A 3 8.36 -1.68 0.49
C ALA A 3 7.64 -3.01 0.75
N PHE A 4 7.40 -3.36 2.02
CA PHE A 4 6.66 -4.56 2.40
C PHE A 4 5.18 -4.46 1.98
N ILE A 5 4.53 -3.34 2.26
CA ILE A 5 3.13 -3.09 1.87
C ILE A 5 2.99 -3.07 0.35
N LEU A 6 3.95 -2.45 -0.35
CA LEU A 6 4.01 -2.44 -1.81
C LEU A 6 4.13 -3.85 -2.39
N SER A 7 5.01 -4.70 -1.85
CA SER A 7 5.11 -6.11 -2.27
C SER A 7 3.80 -6.88 -2.02
N MET A 8 3.13 -6.67 -0.89
CA MET A 8 1.83 -7.29 -0.62
C MET A 8 0.74 -6.80 -1.58
N TRP A 9 0.76 -5.51 -1.92
CA TRP A 9 -0.17 -4.91 -2.88
C TRP A 9 0.02 -5.48 -4.28
N VAL A 10 1.25 -5.46 -4.79
CA VAL A 10 1.60 -6.01 -6.10
C VAL A 10 1.26 -7.50 -6.20
N ALA A 11 1.46 -8.26 -5.12
CA ALA A 11 1.11 -9.67 -5.04
C ALA A 11 -0.40 -9.95 -4.84
N LYS A 12 -1.27 -8.93 -4.92
CA LYS A 12 -2.73 -9.04 -4.69
C LYS A 12 -3.10 -9.64 -3.33
N LYS A 13 -2.24 -9.51 -2.32
CA LYS A 13 -2.48 -10.01 -0.95
C LYS A 13 -3.30 -9.05 -0.10
N ILE A 14 -3.34 -7.77 -0.47
CA ILE A 14 -4.08 -6.72 0.22
C ILE A 14 -4.88 -5.88 -0.79
N ILE A 15 -5.97 -5.29 -0.31
CA ILE A 15 -6.87 -4.42 -1.09
C ILE A 15 -6.71 -2.95 -0.67
N GLU A 16 -7.31 -2.03 -1.43
CA GLU A 16 -7.12 -0.59 -1.24
C GLU A 16 -7.45 -0.15 0.19
N GLY A 17 -8.57 -0.62 0.74
CA GLY A 17 -8.97 -0.30 2.12
C GLY A 17 -7.91 -0.70 3.16
N LYS A 18 -7.14 -1.76 2.89
CA LYS A 18 -6.05 -2.19 3.76
C LYS A 18 -4.82 -1.28 3.63
N VAL A 19 -4.46 -0.87 2.41
CA VAL A 19 -3.39 0.10 2.16
C VAL A 19 -3.70 1.42 2.86
N ARG A 20 -4.93 1.94 2.74
CA ARG A 20 -5.38 3.15 3.44
C ARG A 20 -5.35 3.00 4.96
N SER A 21 -5.69 1.82 5.50
CA SER A 21 -5.59 1.53 6.94
C SER A 21 -4.16 1.52 7.48
N TYR A 22 -3.15 1.37 6.62
CA TYR A 22 -1.75 1.48 7.03
C TYR A 22 -1.28 2.94 7.13
N SER A 23 -2.00 3.88 6.52
CA SER A 23 -1.76 5.31 6.70
C SER A 23 -2.62 5.89 7.84
N PRO A 24 -2.11 6.82 8.66
CA PRO A 24 -0.73 7.33 8.73
C PRO A 24 0.18 6.50 9.68
N LYS A 25 -0.29 5.36 10.21
CA LYS A 25 0.40 4.62 11.27
C LYS A 25 1.72 3.97 10.85
N PHE A 26 1.78 3.48 9.62
CA PHE A 26 2.87 2.64 9.11
C PHE A 26 3.54 3.23 7.87
N ILE A 27 2.78 4.00 7.09
CA ILE A 27 3.24 4.73 5.90
C ILE A 27 2.57 6.09 5.87
N SER A 28 3.23 7.06 5.25
CA SER A 28 2.67 8.39 5.02
C SER A 28 1.47 8.32 4.05
N PRO A 29 0.58 9.32 4.06
CA PRO A 29 -0.51 9.41 3.07
C PRO A 29 0.02 9.40 1.64
N GLU A 30 1.11 10.13 1.38
CA GLU A 30 1.78 10.19 0.08
C GLU A 30 2.30 8.81 -0.36
N GLU A 31 2.89 8.05 0.57
CA GLU A 31 3.32 6.68 0.34
C GLU A 31 2.13 5.76 0.04
N ALA A 32 1.01 5.90 0.76
CA ALA A 32 -0.19 5.12 0.49
C ALA A 32 -0.74 5.40 -0.91
N ASP A 33 -0.75 6.65 -1.35
CA ASP A 33 -1.16 7.03 -2.70
C ASP A 33 -0.21 6.45 -3.77
N LEU A 34 1.10 6.40 -3.51
CA LEU A 34 2.05 5.74 -4.41
C LEU A 34 1.81 4.23 -4.52
N VAL A 35 1.50 3.56 -3.41
CA VAL A 35 1.13 2.13 -3.44
C VAL A 35 -0.13 1.93 -4.29
N LEU A 36 -1.17 2.74 -4.06
CA LEU A 36 -2.45 2.63 -4.79
C LEU A 36 -2.31 2.96 -6.28
N ALA A 37 -1.39 3.86 -6.64
CA ALA A 37 -1.06 4.18 -8.02
C ALA A 37 -0.28 3.06 -8.74
N THR A 38 0.32 2.12 -8.01
CA THR A 38 1.07 1.01 -8.59
C THR A 38 0.09 -0.07 -9.08
N PRO A 39 0.15 -0.52 -10.34
CA PRO A 39 -0.70 -1.61 -10.81
C PRO A 39 -0.37 -2.94 -10.11
N GLN A 40 -1.42 -3.71 -9.78
CA GLN A 40 -1.26 -5.05 -9.23
C GLN A 40 -0.97 -6.06 -10.36
N LEU A 41 -0.01 -6.98 -10.14
CA LEU A 41 0.35 -8.06 -11.07
C LEU A 41 -0.73 -9.15 -11.09
#